data_AF-A0A0F8YMS2-F1
#
_entry.id   AF-A0A0F8YMS2-F1
#
_cell.length_a   1.000
_cell.length_b   1.000
_cell.length_c   1.000
_cell.angle_alpha   90.00
_cell.angle_beta   90.00
_cell.angle_gamma   90.00
#
_symmetry.space_group_name_H-M   'P 1'
#
loop_
_entity.id
_entity.type
_entity.pdbx_description
1 polymer ?
#
loop_
_entity_poly.entity_id
_entity_poly.type
_entity_poly.pdbx_seq_one_letter_code
_entity_poly.pdbx_strand_id
1 'polypeptide(L)'
;MTYEEINPEVWTYEKDGDFVEGVLVATQKDVGVNKSMLYSIETPEGVKSVWGAAILDSRMSFVKNGDKVKITYKGLAEKKGGKNPAKIFKVEVDRD
;
A
#
# COMPACT_ATOMS: atom_id res chain seq x y z
N MET A 1 -8.75 13.89 27.02
CA MET A 1 -8.15 13.19 25.88
C MET A 1 -9.27 12.40 25.24
N THR A 2 -9.69 12.80 24.05
CA THR A 2 -10.69 12.08 23.25
C THR A 2 -9.92 11.09 22.39
N TYR A 3 -10.29 9.82 22.46
CA TYR A 3 -9.72 8.77 21.63
C TYR A 3 -10.65 8.56 20.45
N GLU A 4 -10.10 8.49 19.24
CA GLU A 4 -10.86 8.18 18.02
C GLU A 4 -10.59 6.72 17.63
N GLU A 5 -11.66 6.02 17.25
CA GLU A 5 -11.57 4.67 16.70
C GLU A 5 -11.06 4.77 15.27
N ILE A 6 -9.86 4.26 15.02
CA ILE A 6 -9.31 4.17 13.66
C ILE A 6 -9.80 2.85 13.07
N ASN A 7 -10.74 2.93 12.13
CA ASN A 7 -11.15 1.82 11.27
C ASN A 7 -10.66 2.09 9.84
N PRO A 8 -9.43 1.65 9.49
CA PRO A 8 -8.88 1.94 8.17
C PRO A 8 -9.73 1.30 7.09
N GLU A 9 -10.20 2.10 6.15
CA GLU A 9 -10.84 1.56 4.96
C GLU A 9 -9.78 0.89 4.09
N VAL A 10 -10.02 -0.34 3.63
CA VAL A 10 -9.07 -1.02 2.75
C VAL A 10 -9.09 -0.34 1.39
N TRP A 11 -7.95 0.16 0.94
CA TRP A 11 -7.81 0.68 -0.41
C TRP A 11 -7.80 -0.47 -1.40
N THR A 12 -8.71 -0.40 -2.36
CA THR A 12 -8.82 -1.33 -3.49
C THR A 12 -8.52 -0.58 -4.79
N TYR A 13 -8.01 -1.31 -5.79
CA TYR A 13 -7.72 -0.81 -7.13
C TYR A 13 -8.43 -1.71 -8.14
N GLU A 14 -8.99 -1.09 -9.18
CA GLU A 14 -9.74 -1.79 -10.22
C GLU A 14 -8.99 -1.77 -11.56
N LYS A 15 -8.29 -0.66 -11.85
CA LYS A 15 -7.62 -0.44 -13.15
C LYS A 15 -6.21 0.13 -13.00
N ASP A 16 -5.41 -0.04 -14.05
CA ASP A 16 -4.10 0.60 -14.16
C ASP A 16 -4.25 2.13 -14.02
N GLY A 17 -3.39 2.72 -13.19
CA GLY A 17 -3.40 4.14 -12.88
C GLY A 17 -4.12 4.51 -11.59
N ASP A 18 -4.92 3.60 -11.00
CA ASP A 18 -5.52 3.85 -9.70
C ASP A 18 -4.42 4.03 -8.65
N PHE A 19 -4.57 5.03 -7.79
CA PHE A 19 -3.58 5.37 -6.79
C PHE A 19 -4.20 5.73 -5.44
N VAL A 20 -3.38 5.60 -4.40
CA VAL A 20 -3.60 6.20 -3.08
C VAL A 20 -2.39 7.05 -2.74
N GLU A 21 -2.64 8.22 -2.18
CA GLU A 21 -1.60 9.19 -1.80
C GLU A 21 -1.89 9.73 -0.40
N GLY A 22 -0.85 9.86 0.41
CA GLY A 22 -0.96 10.32 1.78
C GLY A 22 0.30 10.04 2.59
N VAL A 23 0.20 10.17 3.91
CA VAL A 23 1.33 9.94 4.82
C VAL A 23 1.31 8.51 5.32
N LEU A 24 2.45 7.81 5.27
CA LEU A 24 2.56 6.48 5.89
C LEU A 24 2.53 6.62 7.42
N VAL A 25 1.45 6.23 8.07
CA VAL A 25 1.28 6.37 9.52
C VAL A 25 1.57 5.08 10.29
N ALA A 26 1.39 3.92 9.66
CA ALA A 26 1.71 2.64 10.27
C ALA A 26 2.10 1.58 9.24
N THR A 27 3.01 0.69 9.65
CA THR A 27 3.35 -0.53 8.93
C THR A 27 3.21 -1.71 9.88
N GLN A 28 2.38 -2.68 9.51
CA GLN A 28 2.18 -3.91 10.26
C GLN A 28 2.69 -5.10 9.45
N LYS A 29 3.27 -6.09 10.15
CA LYS A 29 3.80 -7.32 9.57
C LYS A 29 2.99 -8.51 10.06
N ASP A 30 3.05 -9.61 9.32
CA ASP A 30 2.39 -10.88 9.69
C ASP A 30 0.87 -10.77 9.91
N VAL A 31 0.20 -9.90 9.14
CA VAL A 31 -1.24 -9.65 9.27
C VAL A 31 -2.05 -10.67 8.48
N GLY A 32 -3.07 -11.25 9.13
CA GLY A 32 -4.03 -12.17 8.52
C GLY A 32 -3.48 -13.57 8.24
N VAL A 33 -4.31 -14.42 7.61
CA VAL A 33 -3.98 -15.84 7.36
C VAL A 33 -2.76 -16.02 6.46
N ASN A 34 -2.47 -15.05 5.59
CA ASN A 34 -1.37 -15.07 4.64
C ASN A 34 -0.11 -14.37 5.17
N LYS A 35 -0.09 -13.94 6.44
CA LYS A 35 1.04 -13.22 7.06
C LYS A 35 1.57 -12.08 6.19
N SER A 36 0.66 -11.26 5.68
CA SER A 36 0.99 -10.20 4.72
C SER A 36 1.39 -8.91 5.43
N MET A 37 2.03 -8.01 4.69
CA MET A 37 2.25 -6.63 5.14
C MET A 37 0.95 -5.84 5.03
N LEU A 38 0.75 -4.87 5.93
CA LEU A 38 -0.34 -3.90 5.86
C LEU A 38 0.21 -2.50 6.10
N TYR A 39 -0.02 -1.60 5.15
CA TYR A 39 0.42 -0.21 5.21
C TYR A 39 -0.78 0.70 5.42
N SER A 40 -0.76 1.51 6.48
CA SER A 40 -1.82 2.49 6.76
C SER A 40 -1.37 3.86 6.26
N ILE A 41 -2.10 4.40 5.30
CA ILE A 41 -1.84 5.68 4.64
C ILE A 41 -2.91 6.67 5.07
N GLU A 42 -2.52 7.74 5.75
CA GLU A 42 -3.42 8.84 6.10
C GLU A 42 -3.63 9.74 4.88
N THR A 43 -4.87 9.77 4.39
CA THR A 43 -5.29 10.61 3.26
C THR A 43 -6.26 11.70 3.74
N PRO A 44 -6.59 12.70 2.90
CA PRO A 44 -7.61 13.70 3.26
C PRO A 44 -9.01 13.12 3.55
N GLU A 45 -9.29 11.90 3.07
CA GLU A 45 -10.56 11.19 3.28
C GLU A 45 -10.53 10.24 4.48
N GLY A 46 -9.39 10.17 5.19
CA GLY A 46 -9.17 9.28 6.33
C GLY A 46 -8.07 8.25 6.07
N VAL A 47 -7.87 7.36 7.05
CA VAL A 47 -6.81 6.34 6.97
C VAL A 47 -7.24 5.21 6.04
N LYS A 48 -6.42 4.95 5.03
CA LYS A 48 -6.58 3.85 4.07
C LYS A 48 -5.56 2.75 4.33
N SER A 49 -6.00 1.50 4.39
CA SER A 49 -5.14 0.32 4.56
C SER A 49 -4.82 -0.32 3.21
N VAL A 50 -3.53 -0.49 2.91
CA VAL A 50 -3.02 -1.09 1.67
C VAL A 50 -2.41 -2.44 1.99
N TRP A 51 -2.96 -3.50 1.41
CA TRP A 51 -2.38 -4.84 1.50
C TRP A 51 -1.07 -4.94 0.72
N GLY A 52 -0.09 -5.55 1.37
CA GLY A 52 1.20 -5.86 0.78
C GLY A 52 1.12 -6.81 -0.41
N ALA A 53 2.13 -6.69 -1.26
CA ALA A 53 2.40 -7.58 -2.38
C ALA A 53 3.91 -7.59 -2.58
N ALA A 54 4.50 -8.69 -3.07
CA ALA A 54 5.96 -8.83 -3.13
C ALA A 54 6.69 -7.61 -3.74
N ILE A 55 6.19 -7.06 -4.86
CA ILE A 55 6.77 -5.86 -5.50
C ILE A 55 6.51 -4.60 -4.68
N LEU A 56 5.34 -4.46 -4.08
CA LEU A 56 5.01 -3.33 -3.21
C LEU A 56 5.89 -3.35 -1.96
N ASP A 57 6.01 -4.50 -1.30
CA ASP A 57 6.75 -4.67 -0.04
C ASP A 57 8.23 -4.36 -0.22
N SER A 58 8.82 -4.82 -1.33
CA SER A 58 10.19 -4.46 -1.69
C SER A 58 10.38 -2.95 -1.81
N ARG A 59 9.42 -2.21 -2.38
CA ARG A 59 9.52 -0.75 -2.55
C ARG A 59 9.22 -0.01 -1.25
N MET A 60 8.21 -0.44 -0.50
CA MET A 60 7.84 0.13 0.79
C MET A 60 8.93 -0.08 1.85
N SER A 61 9.84 -1.04 1.68
CA SER A 61 10.99 -1.22 2.58
C SER A 61 11.94 0.00 2.66
N PHE A 62 11.87 0.90 1.67
CA PHE A 62 12.64 2.15 1.64
C PHE A 62 11.88 3.37 2.17
N VAL A 63 10.61 3.20 2.53
CA VAL A 63 9.70 4.25 3.03
C VAL A 63 9.70 4.21 4.56
N LYS A 64 9.75 5.38 5.19
CA LYS A 64 9.65 5.52 6.65
C LYS A 64 8.26 6.00 7.05
N ASN A 65 7.84 5.66 8.28
CA ASN A 65 6.65 6.27 8.85
C ASN A 65 6.85 7.79 8.93
N GLY A 66 5.83 8.55 8.52
CA GLY A 66 5.89 10.00 8.36
C GLY A 66 6.22 10.46 6.93
N ASP A 67 6.75 9.58 6.06
CA ASP A 67 6.98 9.94 4.66
C ASP A 67 5.64 10.08 3.93
N LYS A 68 5.53 11.11 3.09
CA LYS A 68 4.42 11.24 2.15
C LYS A 68 4.69 10.37 0.94
N VAL A 69 3.75 9.49 0.63
CA VAL A 69 3.86 8.48 -0.42
C VAL A 69 2.69 8.49 -1.37
N LYS A 70 2.97 8.11 -2.62
CA LYS A 70 1.97 7.77 -3.63
C LYS A 70 2.19 6.36 -4.13
N ILE A 71 1.19 5.50 -3.92
CA ILE A 71 1.18 4.11 -4.38
C ILE A 71 0.22 4.02 -5.57
N THR A 72 0.72 3.68 -6.74
CA THR A 72 -0.08 3.53 -7.98
C THR A 72 -0.07 2.07 -8.43
N TYR A 73 -1.24 1.49 -8.66
CA TYR A 73 -1.36 0.18 -9.30
C TYR A 73 -1.05 0.28 -10.79
N LYS A 74 -0.19 -0.61 -11.29
CA LYS A 74 0.31 -0.63 -12.68
C LYS A 74 -0.14 -1.86 -13.47
N GLY A 75 -1.24 -2.48 -13.04
CA GLY A 75 -1.73 -3.69 -13.67
C GLY A 75 -0.93 -4.94 -13.29
N LEU A 76 -1.06 -5.95 -14.14
CA LEU A 76 -0.43 -7.26 -13.97
C LEU A 76 0.82 -7.36 -14.85
N ALA A 77 1.87 -8.00 -14.32
CA ALA A 77 3.06 -8.33 -15.09
C ALA A 77 2.75 -9.33 -16.23
N GLU A 78 3.64 -9.41 -17.21
CA GLU A 78 3.54 -10.44 -18.24
C GLU A 78 3.55 -11.84 -17.62
N LYS A 79 2.63 -12.70 -18.07
CA LYS A 79 2.53 -14.08 -17.62
C LYS A 79 3.75 -14.87 -18.12
N LYS A 80 4.70 -15.17 -17.23
CA LYS A 80 5.82 -16.08 -17.53
C LYS A 80 5.58 -17.46 -16.92
N GLY A 81 5.47 -18.47 -17.80
CA GLY A 81 5.55 -19.89 -17.44
C GLY A 81 4.51 -20.40 -16.44
N GLY A 82 3.23 -20.44 -16.83
CA GLY A 82 2.15 -21.10 -16.08
C GLY A 82 1.74 -20.46 -14.74
N LYS A 83 2.55 -19.55 -14.18
CA LYS A 83 2.27 -18.85 -12.93
C LYS A 83 1.28 -17.71 -13.13
N ASN A 84 0.58 -17.35 -12.05
CA ASN A 84 -0.26 -16.14 -12.04
C ASN A 84 0.64 -14.90 -12.16
N PRO A 85 0.27 -13.92 -13.01
CA PRO A 85 1.04 -12.71 -13.17
C PRO A 85 1.05 -11.89 -11.87
N ALA A 86 2.22 -11.35 -11.52
CA ALA A 86 2.37 -10.54 -10.33
C ALA A 86 1.72 -9.16 -10.50
N LYS A 87 1.14 -8.62 -9.43
CA LYS A 87 0.65 -7.25 -9.40
C LYS A 87 1.83 -6.27 -9.38
N ILE A 88 1.83 -5.30 -10.28
CA ILE A 88 2.85 -4.26 -10.35
C ILE A 88 2.35 -3.03 -9.61
N PHE A 89 3.21 -2.46 -8.75
CA PHE A 89 2.95 -1.20 -8.07
C PHE A 89 4.09 -0.24 -8.33
N LYS A 90 3.80 1.04 -8.53
CA LYS A 90 4.75 2.15 -8.46
C LYS A 90 4.61 2.79 -7.09
N VAL A 91 5.73 3.07 -6.43
CA VAL A 91 5.79 3.81 -5.16
C VAL A 91 6.66 5.02 -5.38
N GLU A 92 6.13 6.19 -5.03
CA GLU A 92 6.80 7.49 -5.11
C GLU A 92 6.81 8.09 -3.70
N VAL A 93 7.91 8.71 -3.31
CA VAL A 93 8.10 9.31 -1.98
C VAL A 93 8.45 10.78 -2.18
N ASP A 94 7.70 11.64 -1.51
CA ASP A 94 7.95 13.07 -1.42
C ASP A 94 8.83 13.33 -0.20
N ARG A 95 10.02 13.91 -0.41
CA ARG A 95 11.06 14.11 0.62
C ARG A 95 11.41 15.58 0.83
N ASP A 96 10.58 16.48 0.32
CA ASP A 96 10.76 17.92 0.45
C ASP A 96 10.48 18.44 1.87
#